data_AF-E3N738-F1
#
_entry.id   AF-E3N738-F1
#
_cell.length_a   1.000
_cell.length_b   1.000
_cell.length_c   1.000
_cell.angle_alpha   90.00
_cell.angle_beta   90.00
_cell.angle_gamma   90.00
#
_symmetry.space_group_name_H-M   'P 1'
#
loop_
_entity.id
_entity.type
_entity.pdbx_description
1 polymer ?
#
loop_
_entity_poly.entity_id
_entity_poly.type
_entity_poly.pdbx_seq_one_letter_code
_entity_poly.pdbx_strand_id
1 'polypeptide(L)'
;MEEFSDVVLVANNEKFYVSKLYLAAHSSYFKALFLGKFDESKKSEIKLTGTDAEDFQKYLEVLYGENAIDEFTVEGVLLLADMYDTILVVRKCEEFLLEKSTTSLKKKLQMSMKYHLEDLKKQCRNKIKSVADIKSVLPGDIHDLDPSITTQFLEIALSIQ
;
A
#
# COMPACT_ATOMS: atom_id res chain seq x y z
N MET A 1 17.84 -14.48 12.46
CA MET A 1 17.64 -13.98 11.07
C MET A 1 18.95 -13.93 10.31
N GLU A 2 20.02 -13.34 10.86
CA GLU A 2 21.32 -13.21 10.18
C GLU A 2 21.86 -14.54 9.61
N GLU A 3 21.77 -15.64 10.36
CA GLU A 3 22.17 -16.98 9.91
C GLU A 3 21.46 -17.49 8.64
N PHE A 4 20.26 -17.00 8.35
CA PHE A 4 19.44 -17.41 7.20
C PHE A 4 19.28 -16.30 6.16
N SER A 5 20.12 -15.26 6.23
CA SER A 5 20.06 -14.10 5.34
C SER A 5 21.22 -14.11 4.36
N ASP A 6 20.94 -13.74 3.11
CA ASP A 6 21.91 -13.66 2.01
C ASP A 6 22.11 -12.21 1.51
N VAL A 7 21.42 -11.25 2.14
CA VAL A 7 21.59 -9.80 1.92
C VAL A 7 21.19 -8.99 3.14
N VAL A 8 21.81 -7.83 3.29
CA VAL A 8 21.44 -6.78 4.24
C VAL A 8 20.83 -5.61 3.47
N LEU A 9 19.61 -5.23 3.82
CA LEU A 9 18.98 -4.00 3.35
C LEU A 9 19.12 -2.92 4.41
N VAL A 10 19.44 -1.69 4.00
CA VAL A 10 19.63 -0.57 4.92
C VAL A 10 18.59 0.51 4.64
N ALA A 11 17.63 0.68 5.54
CA ALA A 11 16.62 1.74 5.49
C ALA A 11 16.87 2.71 6.66
N ASN A 12 17.00 4.01 6.38
CA ASN A 12 17.29 5.05 7.39
C ASN A 12 18.41 4.70 8.42
N ASN A 13 19.50 4.07 7.94
CA ASN A 13 20.64 3.58 8.73
C ASN A 13 20.37 2.37 9.64
N GLU A 14 19.18 1.79 9.59
CA GLU A 14 18.87 0.51 10.24
C GLU A 14 19.09 -0.66 9.27
N LYS A 15 19.61 -1.77 9.79
CA LYS A 15 19.98 -2.96 9.01
C LYS A 15 18.94 -4.06 9.13
N PHE A 16 18.48 -4.55 7.99
CA PHE A 16 17.51 -5.63 7.87
C PHE A 16 18.15 -6.82 7.16
N TYR A 17 18.25 -7.94 7.89
CA TYR A 17 18.80 -9.18 7.37
C TYR A 17 17.68 -10.01 6.74
N VAL A 18 17.72 -10.19 5.42
CA VAL A 18 16.62 -10.79 4.65
C VAL A 18 17.13 -11.81 3.63
N SER A 19 16.20 -12.55 3.03
CA SER A 19 16.48 -13.49 1.93
C SER A 19 16.12 -12.88 0.58
N LYS A 20 17.10 -12.77 -0.33
CA LYS A 20 16.96 -12.28 -1.70
C LYS A 20 15.87 -13.05 -2.45
N LEU A 21 15.94 -14.38 -2.41
CA LEU A 21 14.99 -15.23 -3.13
C LEU A 21 13.57 -15.08 -2.59
N TYR A 22 13.41 -14.97 -1.27
CA TYR A 22 12.09 -14.79 -0.67
C TYR A 22 11.46 -13.46 -1.08
N LEU A 23 12.18 -12.35 -0.93
CA LEU A 23 11.69 -11.03 -1.36
C LEU A 23 11.42 -11.00 -2.87
N ALA A 24 12.33 -11.54 -3.70
CA ALA A 24 12.17 -11.60 -5.15
C ALA A 24 10.97 -12.46 -5.61
N ALA A 25 10.57 -13.46 -4.82
CA ALA A 25 9.40 -14.28 -5.12
C ALA A 25 8.09 -13.50 -4.94
N HIS A 26 8.08 -12.52 -4.04
CA HIS A 26 6.88 -11.75 -3.68
C HIS A 26 6.84 -10.32 -4.23
N SER A 27 7.96 -9.80 -4.73
CA SER A 27 8.11 -8.43 -5.20
C SER A 27 8.86 -8.38 -6.53
N SER A 28 8.25 -7.77 -7.55
CA SER A 28 8.91 -7.60 -8.85
C SER A 28 10.09 -6.61 -8.77
N TYR A 29 9.97 -5.61 -7.90
CA TYR A 29 11.05 -4.66 -7.59
C TYR A 29 12.27 -5.39 -7.02
N PHE A 30 12.10 -6.20 -5.96
CA PHE A 30 13.20 -6.93 -5.36
C PHE A 30 13.75 -8.01 -6.29
N LYS A 31 12.91 -8.61 -7.14
CA LYS A 31 13.36 -9.49 -8.21
C LYS A 31 14.31 -8.78 -9.17
N ALA A 32 13.95 -7.57 -9.62
CA ALA A 32 14.81 -6.77 -10.48
C ALA A 32 16.10 -6.35 -9.74
N LEU A 33 16.00 -5.94 -8.47
CA LEU A 33 17.13 -5.50 -7.66
C LEU A 33 18.16 -6.63 -7.43
N PHE A 34 17.70 -7.83 -7.07
CA PHE A 34 18.57 -8.94 -6.65
C PHE A 34 18.96 -9.88 -7.78
N LEU A 35 18.06 -10.14 -8.73
CA LEU A 35 18.26 -11.11 -9.82
C LEU A 35 18.40 -10.44 -11.19
N GLY A 36 18.33 -9.10 -11.24
CA GLY A 36 18.61 -8.32 -12.43
C GLY A 36 20.10 -8.18 -12.73
N LYS A 37 20.42 -7.32 -13.69
CA LYS A 37 21.78 -7.06 -14.15
C LYS A 37 22.44 -5.83 -13.52
N PHE A 38 21.84 -5.28 -12.48
CA PHE A 38 22.33 -4.09 -11.77
C PHE A 38 23.50 -4.44 -10.85
N ASP A 39 24.35 -3.47 -10.53
CA ASP A 39 25.50 -3.69 -9.65
C ASP A 39 25.07 -4.04 -8.22
N GLU A 40 23.88 -3.60 -7.81
CA GLU A 40 23.21 -3.95 -6.56
C GLU A 40 23.08 -5.47 -6.37
N SER A 41 22.85 -6.23 -7.45
CA SER A 41 22.68 -7.70 -7.38
C SER A 41 23.89 -8.41 -6.76
N LYS A 42 25.08 -7.82 -6.94
CA LYS A 42 26.38 -8.35 -6.46
C LYS A 42 26.73 -7.88 -5.05
N LYS A 43 26.01 -6.91 -4.49
CA LYS A 43 26.28 -6.37 -3.16
C LYS A 43 25.71 -7.30 -2.08
N SER A 44 26.42 -7.38 -0.95
CA SER A 44 25.94 -8.01 0.28
C SER A 44 25.13 -7.05 1.16
N GLU A 45 25.33 -5.74 0.99
CA GLU A 45 24.60 -4.67 1.68
C GLU A 45 24.08 -3.65 0.65
N ILE A 46 22.77 -3.34 0.69
CA ILE A 46 22.11 -2.44 -0.26
C ILE A 46 21.31 -1.39 0.52
N LYS A 47 21.53 -0.11 0.20
CA LYS A 47 20.80 1.00 0.81
C LYS A 47 19.49 1.26 0.06
N LEU A 48 18.39 1.35 0.81
CA LEU A 48 17.07 1.74 0.32
C LEU A 48 16.88 3.24 0.55
N THR A 49 16.62 4.00 -0.52
CA THR A 49 16.40 5.45 -0.45
C THR A 49 14.92 5.76 -0.32
N GLY A 50 14.58 6.71 0.55
CA GLY A 50 13.18 7.13 0.73
C GLY A 50 12.32 6.12 1.50
N THR A 51 12.95 5.22 2.24
CA THR A 51 12.27 4.17 3.01
C THR A 51 12.46 4.45 4.50
N ASP A 52 11.35 4.63 5.21
CA ASP A 52 11.37 4.68 6.66
C ASP A 52 11.61 3.29 7.26
N ALA A 53 12.41 3.24 8.32
CA ALA A 53 12.83 1.97 8.92
C ALA A 53 11.68 1.28 9.69
N GLU A 54 10.82 2.06 10.36
CA GLU A 54 9.69 1.52 11.11
C GLU A 54 8.64 0.94 10.16
N ASP A 55 8.30 1.70 9.12
CA ASP A 55 7.40 1.21 8.07
C ASP A 55 7.97 -0.04 7.38
N PHE A 56 9.29 -0.07 7.13
CA PHE A 56 9.93 -1.21 6.48
C PHE A 56 9.94 -2.46 7.35
N GLN A 57 10.16 -2.31 8.66
CA GLN A 57 10.02 -3.39 9.62
C GLN A 57 8.60 -3.96 9.58
N LYS A 58 7.57 -3.11 9.62
CA LYS A 58 6.16 -3.55 9.54
C LYS A 58 5.83 -4.23 8.22
N TYR A 59 6.32 -3.69 7.11
CA TYR A 59 6.19 -4.31 5.80
C TYR A 59 6.79 -5.72 5.76
N LEU A 60 8.00 -5.91 6.30
CA LEU A 60 8.63 -7.23 6.37
C LEU A 60 7.83 -8.18 7.27
N GLU A 61 7.40 -7.73 8.45
CA GLU A 61 6.55 -8.53 9.35
C GLU A 61 5.31 -9.07 8.61
N VAL A 62 4.59 -8.20 7.87
CA VAL A 62 3.41 -8.62 7.08
C VAL A 62 3.78 -9.63 5.98
N LEU A 63 4.91 -9.38 5.29
CA LEU A 63 5.38 -10.24 4.21
C LEU A 63 5.74 -11.64 4.72
N TYR A 64 6.40 -11.73 5.89
CA TYR A 64 6.76 -12.98 6.56
C TYR A 64 5.59 -13.66 7.29
N GLY A 65 4.41 -13.06 7.28
CA GLY A 65 3.17 -13.69 7.77
C GLY A 65 2.70 -13.22 9.14
N GLU A 66 3.37 -12.25 9.76
CA GLU A 66 2.96 -11.66 11.02
C GLU A 66 1.80 -10.67 10.86
N ASN A 67 1.06 -10.45 11.94
CA ASN A 67 -0.06 -9.50 11.99
C ASN A 67 0.43 -8.11 12.42
N ALA A 68 1.02 -7.37 11.47
CA ALA A 68 1.58 -6.04 11.71
C ALA A 68 0.76 -4.87 11.12
N ILE A 69 -0.46 -5.15 10.62
CA ILE A 69 -1.36 -4.14 10.04
C ILE A 69 -2.37 -3.69 11.10
N ASP A 70 -2.39 -2.39 11.38
CA ASP A 70 -3.39 -1.71 12.20
C ASP A 70 -3.73 -0.31 11.64
N GLU A 71 -4.52 0.48 12.38
CA GLU A 71 -4.96 1.83 11.95
C GLU A 71 -3.81 2.82 11.76
N PHE A 72 -2.67 2.58 12.40
CA PHE A 72 -1.49 3.45 12.36
C PHE A 72 -0.49 2.97 11.31
N THR A 73 -0.32 1.66 11.14
CA THR A 73 0.69 1.08 10.25
C THR A 73 0.21 0.85 8.82
N VAL A 74 -1.11 0.71 8.60
CA VAL A 74 -1.65 0.30 7.29
C VAL A 74 -1.22 1.22 6.14
N GLU A 75 -1.13 2.52 6.36
CA GLU A 75 -0.77 3.47 5.30
C GLU A 75 0.72 3.42 4.94
N GLY A 76 1.60 3.25 5.93
CA GLY A 76 3.04 3.07 5.71
C GLY A 76 3.35 1.74 5.03
N VAL A 77 2.71 0.66 5.48
CA VAL A 77 2.83 -0.66 4.84
C VAL A 77 2.31 -0.63 3.40
N LEU A 78 1.17 0.01 3.14
CA LEU A 78 0.64 0.18 1.77
C LEU A 78 1.59 0.97 0.88
N LEU A 79 2.16 2.07 1.39
CA LEU A 79 3.13 2.87 0.65
C LEU A 79 4.33 2.03 0.20
N LEU A 80 4.88 1.20 1.09
CA LEU A 80 6.00 0.33 0.75
C LEU A 80 5.58 -0.82 -0.17
N ALA A 81 4.39 -1.38 0.03
CA ALA A 81 3.88 -2.44 -0.83
C ALA A 81 3.65 -1.98 -2.27
N ASP A 82 3.19 -0.74 -2.45
CA ASP A 82 3.06 -0.09 -3.76
C ASP A 82 4.44 0.20 -4.37
N MET A 83 5.34 0.84 -3.61
CA MET A 83 6.70 1.16 -4.07
C MET A 83 7.51 -0.08 -4.46
N TYR A 84 7.37 -1.18 -3.72
CA TYR A 84 8.07 -2.44 -3.96
C TYR A 84 7.25 -3.43 -4.78
N ASP A 85 6.12 -3.04 -5.33
CA ASP A 85 5.25 -3.89 -6.17
C ASP A 85 5.02 -5.29 -5.56
N THR A 86 4.38 -5.31 -4.39
CA THR A 86 4.17 -6.51 -3.57
C THR A 86 2.68 -6.76 -3.37
N ILE A 87 2.05 -7.36 -4.39
CA ILE A 87 0.60 -7.59 -4.47
C ILE A 87 0.04 -8.32 -3.24
N LEU A 88 0.80 -9.28 -2.67
CA LEU A 88 0.38 -10.01 -1.48
C LEU A 88 0.13 -9.07 -0.28
N VAL A 89 1.03 -8.11 -0.06
CA VAL A 89 0.94 -7.17 1.05
C VAL A 89 -0.18 -6.15 0.79
N VAL A 90 -0.30 -5.65 -0.45
CA VAL A 90 -1.42 -4.78 -0.86
C VAL A 90 -2.77 -5.43 -0.53
N ARG A 91 -2.95 -6.70 -0.90
CA ARG A 91 -4.19 -7.44 -0.62
C ARG A 91 -4.49 -7.57 0.88
N LYS A 92 -3.48 -7.86 1.71
CA LYS A 92 -3.65 -7.95 3.18
C LYS A 92 -4.05 -6.59 3.77
N CYS A 93 -3.48 -5.50 3.29
CA CYS A 93 -3.86 -4.16 3.71
C CYS A 93 -5.28 -3.80 3.27
N GLU A 94 -5.67 -4.15 2.05
CA GLU A 94 -7.02 -3.94 1.55
C GLU A 94 -8.06 -4.72 2.37
N GLU A 95 -7.79 -5.98 2.70
CA GLU A 95 -8.62 -6.81 3.57
C GLU A 95 -8.82 -6.17 4.95
N PHE A 96 -7.73 -5.70 5.57
CA PHE A 96 -7.82 -4.96 6.84
C PHE A 96 -8.72 -3.72 6.72
N LEU A 97 -8.55 -2.92 5.67
CA LEU A 97 -9.35 -1.72 5.44
C LEU A 97 -10.84 -2.03 5.19
N LEU A 98 -11.13 -3.16 4.55
CA LEU A 98 -12.49 -3.61 4.27
C LEU A 98 -13.21 -4.11 5.52
N GLU A 99 -12.51 -4.89 6.36
CA GLU A 99 -13.14 -5.72 7.39
C GLU A 99 -12.95 -5.21 8.82
N LYS A 100 -11.78 -4.64 9.13
CA LYS A 100 -11.37 -4.38 10.51
C LYS A 100 -11.22 -2.88 10.81
N SER A 101 -10.84 -2.10 9.80
CA SER A 101 -10.56 -0.68 10.00
C SER A 101 -11.82 0.16 10.29
N THR A 102 -11.70 1.02 11.28
CA THR A 102 -12.62 2.08 11.70
C THR A 102 -12.38 3.42 10.99
N THR A 103 -11.38 3.46 10.10
CA THR A 103 -11.03 4.65 9.30
C THR A 103 -12.23 5.21 8.53
N SER A 104 -12.33 6.54 8.46
CA SER A 104 -13.44 7.24 7.80
C SER A 104 -13.60 6.86 6.33
N LEU A 105 -14.83 6.95 5.82
CA LEU A 105 -15.14 6.68 4.40
C LEU A 105 -14.30 7.56 3.46
N LYS A 106 -14.09 8.83 3.81
CA LYS A 106 -13.23 9.76 3.06
C LYS A 106 -11.81 9.22 2.92
N LYS A 107 -11.19 8.84 4.04
CA LYS A 107 -9.80 8.35 4.04
C LYS A 107 -9.68 6.99 3.35
N LYS A 108 -10.64 6.08 3.53
CA LYS A 108 -10.70 4.81 2.79
C LYS A 108 -10.81 5.03 1.28
N LEU A 109 -11.66 5.97 0.84
CA LEU A 109 -11.78 6.32 -0.57
C LEU A 109 -10.47 6.89 -1.11
N GLN A 110 -9.84 7.84 -0.41
CA GLN A 110 -8.54 8.41 -0.80
C GLN A 110 -7.45 7.35 -0.92
N MET A 111 -7.32 6.46 0.06
CA MET A 111 -6.35 5.36 0.02
C MET A 111 -6.64 4.39 -1.11
N SER A 112 -7.92 4.08 -1.37
CA SER A 112 -8.31 3.17 -2.44
C SER A 112 -7.95 3.68 -3.84
N MET A 113 -8.00 4.99 -4.03
CA MET A 113 -7.62 5.63 -5.28
C MET A 113 -6.09 5.72 -5.40
N LYS A 114 -5.42 6.17 -4.33
CA LYS A 114 -3.96 6.33 -4.29
C LYS A 114 -3.20 5.03 -4.53
N TYR A 115 -3.66 3.92 -3.95
CA TYR A 115 -2.99 2.62 -4.01
C TYR A 115 -3.73 1.59 -4.87
N HIS A 116 -4.68 2.05 -5.71
CA HIS A 116 -5.42 1.19 -6.64
C HIS A 116 -6.12 -0.02 -5.99
N LEU A 117 -6.73 0.18 -4.82
CA LEU A 117 -7.45 -0.85 -4.06
C LEU A 117 -8.89 -0.98 -4.58
N GLU A 118 -9.09 -1.82 -5.59
CA GLU A 118 -10.34 -1.89 -6.35
C GLU A 118 -11.56 -2.36 -5.52
N ASP A 119 -11.38 -3.31 -4.61
CA ASP A 119 -12.47 -3.83 -3.77
C ASP A 119 -12.85 -2.81 -2.70
N LEU A 120 -11.87 -2.13 -2.10
CA LEU A 120 -12.11 -1.03 -1.18
C LEU A 120 -12.80 0.15 -1.88
N LYS A 121 -12.36 0.49 -3.10
CA LYS A 121 -12.96 1.54 -3.92
C LYS A 121 -14.43 1.21 -4.21
N LYS A 122 -14.72 -0.02 -4.62
CA LYS A 122 -16.09 -0.51 -4.85
C LYS A 122 -16.94 -0.44 -3.58
N GLN A 123 -16.39 -0.82 -2.42
CA GLN A 123 -17.10 -0.71 -1.14
C GLN A 123 -17.43 0.75 -0.82
N CYS A 124 -16.48 1.66 -1.04
CA CYS A 124 -16.70 3.09 -0.82
C CYS A 124 -17.78 3.65 -1.74
N ARG A 125 -17.75 3.32 -3.04
CA ARG A 125 -18.78 3.71 -4.01
C ARG A 125 -20.18 3.31 -3.60
N ASN A 126 -20.35 2.07 -3.14
CA ASN A 126 -21.66 1.55 -2.73
C ASN A 126 -22.24 2.27 -1.49
N LYS A 127 -21.39 2.93 -0.70
CA LYS A 127 -21.79 3.69 0.50
C LYS A 127 -22.17 5.14 0.16
N ILE A 128 -21.70 5.70 -0.96
CA ILE A 128 -21.98 7.08 -1.36
C ILE A 128 -23.27 7.10 -2.19
N LYS A 129 -24.35 7.64 -1.62
CA LYS A 129 -25.69 7.59 -2.23
C LYS A 129 -26.39 8.94 -2.32
N SER A 130 -25.83 9.98 -1.71
CA SER A 130 -26.43 11.30 -1.64
C SER A 130 -25.41 12.42 -1.84
N VAL A 131 -25.89 13.63 -2.14
CA VAL A 131 -25.03 14.83 -2.21
C VAL A 131 -24.36 15.14 -0.86
N ALA A 132 -25.00 14.78 0.26
CA ALA A 132 -24.38 14.91 1.58
C ALA A 132 -23.16 13.97 1.71
N ASP A 133 -23.29 12.73 1.26
CA ASP A 133 -22.18 11.76 1.25
C ASP A 133 -21.04 12.26 0.37
N ILE A 134 -21.34 12.74 -0.85
CA ILE A 134 -20.36 13.33 -1.76
C ILE A 134 -19.56 14.42 -1.06
N LYS A 135 -20.24 15.41 -0.46
CA LYS A 135 -19.60 16.50 0.28
C LYS A 135 -18.70 16.00 1.40
N SER A 136 -19.08 14.91 2.08
CA SER A 136 -18.30 14.34 3.18
C SER A 136 -17.01 13.66 2.73
N VAL A 137 -16.96 13.16 1.49
CA VAL A 137 -15.81 12.41 0.95
C VAL A 137 -14.96 13.21 -0.05
N LEU A 138 -15.39 14.41 -0.45
CA LEU A 138 -14.65 15.23 -1.39
C LEU A 138 -13.20 15.48 -0.93
N PRO A 139 -12.20 15.23 -1.80
CA PRO A 139 -10.82 15.61 -1.53
C PRO A 139 -10.66 17.14 -1.47
N GLY A 140 -9.46 17.59 -1.10
CA GLY A 140 -9.12 19.02 -1.13
C GLY A 140 -9.12 19.57 -2.55
N ASP A 141 -8.59 18.80 -3.50
CA ASP A 141 -8.64 19.09 -4.94
C ASP A 141 -9.50 18.04 -5.66
N ILE A 142 -10.52 18.48 -6.39
CA ILE A 142 -11.41 17.61 -7.15
C ILE A 142 -10.70 16.87 -8.29
N HIS A 143 -9.55 17.35 -8.75
CA HIS A 143 -8.73 16.69 -9.75
C HIS A 143 -8.04 15.42 -9.23
N ASP A 144 -7.99 15.24 -7.91
CA ASP A 144 -7.50 14.01 -7.30
C ASP A 144 -8.51 12.85 -7.47
N LEU A 145 -9.75 13.12 -7.89
CA LEU A 145 -10.77 12.10 -8.12
C LEU A 145 -10.54 11.31 -9.41
N ASP A 146 -10.58 9.99 -9.29
CA ASP A 146 -10.63 9.10 -10.46
C ASP A 146 -11.88 9.37 -11.29
N PRO A 147 -11.80 9.30 -12.64
CA PRO A 147 -12.94 9.56 -13.52
C PRO A 147 -14.20 8.78 -13.15
N SER A 148 -14.03 7.53 -12.73
CA SER A 148 -15.17 6.66 -12.38
C SER A 148 -15.83 7.00 -11.03
N ILE A 149 -15.14 7.69 -10.11
CA ILE A 149 -15.77 8.28 -8.92
C ILE A 149 -16.50 9.57 -9.31
N THR A 150 -15.86 10.40 -10.12
CA THR A 150 -16.45 11.66 -10.60
C THR A 150 -17.75 11.43 -11.38
N THR A 151 -17.78 10.42 -12.26
CA THR A 151 -19.01 10.02 -12.98
C THR A 151 -20.12 9.63 -12.01
N GLN A 152 -19.83 8.81 -10.99
CA GLN A 152 -20.82 8.42 -9.99
C GLN A 152 -21.35 9.64 -9.22
N PHE A 153 -20.47 10.56 -8.82
CA PHE A 153 -20.88 11.77 -8.11
C PHE A 153 -21.81 12.64 -8.97
N LEU A 154 -21.51 12.77 -10.26
CA LEU A 154 -22.35 13.48 -11.21
C LEU A 154 -23.72 12.81 -11.38
N GLU A 155 -23.77 11.50 -11.53
CA GLU A 155 -25.03 10.74 -11.63
C GLU A 155 -25.92 10.95 -10.40
N ILE A 156 -25.35 10.86 -9.20
CA ILE A 156 -26.07 11.11 -7.94
C ILE A 156 -26.59 12.55 -7.89
N ALA A 157 -25.77 13.53 -8.27
CA ALA A 157 -26.15 14.94 -8.26
C ALA A 157 -27.30 15.25 -9.24
N LEU A 158 -27.34 14.59 -10.40
CA LEU A 158 -28.38 14.76 -11.42
C LEU A 158 -29.66 13.97 -11.11
N SER A 159 -29.60 12.97 -10.24
CA SER A 159 -30.74 12.11 -9.88
C SER A 159 -31.68 12.73 -8.84
N ILE A 160 -31.36 13.91 -8.31
CA ILE A 160 -32.20 14.63 -7.33
C ILE A 160 -33.16 15.55 -8.09
N GLN A 161 -34.40 15.07 -8.28
CA GLN A 161 -35.57 15.87 -8.68
C GLN A 161 -36.39 16.28 -7.46
#